data_AF-A0A1F8T606-F1
#
_entry.id   AF-A0A1F8T606-F1
#
_cell.length_a   1.000
_cell.length_b   1.000
_cell.length_c   1.000
_cell.angle_alpha   90.00
_cell.angle_beta   90.00
_cell.angle_gamma   90.00
#
_symmetry.space_group_name_H-M   'P 1'
#
loop_
_entity.id
_entity.type
_entity.pdbx_description
1 polymer ?
#
loop_
_entity_poly.entity_id
_entity_poly.type
_entity_poly.pdbx_seq_one_letter_code
_entity_poly.pdbx_strand_id
1 'polypeptide(L)'
;MSVAEPDTVIVPPGDALLGDPVRTEHVNVFAIARRPVTNAEYARYRPAHAPADDAPVRGLSWADAVGYCRWLTTSTGHIYRLPDEREWEKAARAGVLEEPGQLEWTNSWAEGRVLRGGDDPARRRYAGDDLAEVGFRVVRGMTGR
;
A
#
# COMPACT_ATOMS: atom_id res chain seq x y z
N MET A 1 13.26 20.50 8.61
CA MET A 1 12.04 19.91 9.21
C MET A 1 11.96 18.48 8.73
N SER A 2 11.86 17.50 9.64
CA SER A 2 11.66 16.10 9.28
C SER A 2 10.23 15.88 8.78
N VAL A 3 10.06 15.08 7.73
CA VAL A 3 8.73 14.64 7.27
C VAL A 3 8.22 13.61 8.27
N ALA A 4 6.98 13.76 8.76
CA ALA A 4 6.39 12.74 9.64
C ALA A 4 6.09 11.47 8.82
N GLU A 5 6.61 10.35 9.30
CA GLU A 5 6.47 9.03 8.67
C GLU A 5 5.08 8.43 8.93
N PRO A 6 4.56 7.59 8.02
CA PRO A 6 3.30 6.87 8.23
C PRO A 6 3.35 5.95 9.44
N ASP A 7 2.21 5.76 10.12
CA ASP A 7 2.09 4.75 11.18
C ASP A 7 2.10 3.33 10.59
N THR A 8 3.16 2.57 10.90
CA THR A 8 3.37 1.22 10.36
C THR A 8 3.32 0.15 11.44
N VAL A 9 2.79 -1.01 11.08
CA VAL A 9 2.81 -2.23 11.89
C VAL A 9 3.75 -3.26 11.27
N ILE A 10 4.54 -3.95 12.11
CA ILE A 10 5.43 -5.04 11.67
C ILE A 10 4.59 -6.32 11.50
N VAL A 11 4.68 -6.93 10.33
CA VAL A 11 4.12 -8.26 10.04
C VAL A 11 5.27 -9.27 10.08
N PRO A 12 5.21 -10.31 10.95
CA PRO A 12 6.29 -11.26 11.11
C PRO A 12 6.50 -12.13 9.86
N PRO A 13 7.72 -12.65 9.64
CA PRO A 13 7.98 -13.56 8.54
C PRO A 13 7.23 -14.88 8.78
N GLY A 14 6.96 -15.63 7.71
CA GLY A 14 6.40 -16.96 7.81
C GLY A 14 5.48 -17.33 6.66
N ASP A 15 5.16 -18.62 6.61
CA ASP A 15 4.33 -19.21 5.57
C ASP A 15 2.85 -18.91 5.82
N ALA A 16 2.13 -18.62 4.74
CA ALA A 16 0.68 -18.42 4.77
C ALA A 16 0.03 -19.00 3.51
N LEU A 17 -1.22 -19.46 3.65
CA LEU A 17 -2.07 -19.81 2.51
C LEU A 17 -2.63 -18.51 1.91
N LEU A 18 -2.13 -18.14 0.72
CA LEU A 18 -2.43 -16.86 0.07
C LEU A 18 -2.77 -17.05 -1.41
N GLY A 19 -3.39 -16.02 -1.99
CA GLY A 19 -3.65 -15.91 -3.41
C GLY A 19 -4.90 -16.66 -3.89
N ASP A 20 -5.15 -16.50 -5.20
CA ASP A 20 -6.19 -17.21 -5.94
C ASP A 20 -5.58 -17.70 -7.27
N PRO A 21 -5.36 -19.03 -7.45
CA PRO A 21 -5.66 -20.10 -6.51
C PRO A 21 -4.77 -20.05 -5.25
N VAL A 22 -5.32 -20.52 -4.14
CA VAL A 22 -4.66 -20.54 -2.82
C VAL A 22 -3.44 -21.47 -2.85
N ARG A 23 -2.30 -20.97 -2.36
CA ARG A 23 -1.06 -21.73 -2.22
C ARG A 23 -0.25 -21.28 -1.00
N THR A 24 0.63 -22.15 -0.51
CA THR A 24 1.57 -21.81 0.57
C THR A 24 2.65 -20.86 0.02
N GLU A 25 2.72 -19.66 0.57
CA GLU A 25 3.68 -18.62 0.23
C GLU A 25 4.50 -18.24 1.46
N HIS A 26 5.82 -18.24 1.33
CA HIS A 26 6.69 -17.64 2.34
C HIS A 26 6.72 -16.13 2.17
N VAL A 27 6.26 -15.39 3.19
CA VAL A 27 6.33 -13.93 3.19
C VAL A 27 7.35 -13.48 4.23
N ASN A 28 8.35 -12.73 3.79
CA ASN A 28 9.37 -12.15 4.65
C ASN A 28 8.76 -11.16 5.65
N VAL A 29 9.57 -10.71 6.59
CA VAL A 29 9.20 -9.67 7.54
C VAL A 29 9.08 -8.32 6.81
N PHE A 30 8.00 -7.58 7.03
CA PHE A 30 7.81 -6.23 6.46
C PHE A 30 7.06 -5.32 7.45
N ALA A 31 7.18 -4.00 7.29
CA ALA A 31 6.37 -3.03 8.02
C ALA A 31 5.41 -2.35 7.04
N ILE A 32 4.11 -2.39 7.29
CA ILE A 32 3.08 -1.82 6.40
C ILE A 32 2.28 -0.75 7.12
N ALA A 33 1.90 0.31 6.42
CA ALA A 33 1.04 1.35 6.95
C ALA A 33 -0.33 0.75 7.35
N ARG A 34 -0.80 1.08 8.57
CA ARG A 34 -2.08 0.59 9.08
C ARG A 34 -3.24 1.08 8.23
N ARG A 35 -3.25 2.37 7.91
CA ARG A 35 -4.23 3.03 7.06
C ARG A 35 -3.68 3.29 5.65
N PRO A 36 -4.55 3.50 4.64
CA PRO A 36 -4.14 4.08 3.36
C PRO A 36 -3.47 5.45 3.56
N VAL A 37 -2.65 5.87 2.61
CA VAL A 37 -2.08 7.23 2.61
C VAL A 37 -3.23 8.24 2.55
N THR A 38 -3.20 9.29 3.38
CA THR A 38 -4.28 10.29 3.40
C THR A 38 -4.00 11.49 2.51
N ASN A 39 -5.03 12.29 2.25
CA ASN A 39 -4.87 13.56 1.53
C ASN A 39 -3.87 14.49 2.23
N ALA A 40 -3.91 14.58 3.58
CA ALA A 40 -2.96 15.39 4.35
C ALA A 40 -1.50 14.89 4.23
N GLU A 41 -1.28 13.58 4.16
CA GLU A 41 0.04 13.00 3.92
C GLU A 41 0.51 13.24 2.48
N TYR A 42 -0.37 12.95 1.51
CA TYR A 42 -0.09 13.12 0.09
C TYR A 42 0.14 14.59 -0.29
N ALA A 43 -0.56 15.53 0.35
CA ALA A 43 -0.40 16.97 0.13
C ALA A 43 1.03 17.47 0.42
N ARG A 44 1.81 16.76 1.23
CA ARG A 44 3.24 17.09 1.45
C ARG A 44 4.10 16.83 0.23
N TYR A 45 3.70 15.87 -0.61
CA TYR A 45 4.30 15.59 -1.91
C TYR A 45 3.65 16.43 -3.02
N ARG A 46 2.33 16.52 -3.04
CA ARG A 46 1.54 17.29 -4.03
C ARG A 46 0.37 18.05 -3.38
N PRO A 47 0.59 19.30 -2.95
CA PRO A 47 -0.40 20.08 -2.20
C PRO A 47 -1.71 20.36 -2.94
N ALA A 48 -1.69 20.35 -4.29
CA ALA A 48 -2.84 20.72 -5.12
C ALA A 48 -3.72 19.53 -5.54
N HIS A 49 -3.46 18.32 -5.03
CA HIS A 49 -4.23 17.12 -5.40
C HIS A 49 -5.64 17.13 -4.81
N ALA A 50 -5.75 17.41 -3.52
CA ALA A 50 -7.01 17.43 -2.76
C ALA A 50 -6.83 18.29 -1.50
N PRO A 51 -7.93 18.73 -0.85
CA PRO A 51 -7.86 19.35 0.47
C PRO A 51 -7.11 18.44 1.46
N ALA A 52 -6.22 19.03 2.25
CA ALA A 52 -5.43 18.28 3.22
C ALA A 52 -6.28 17.87 4.43
N ASP A 53 -6.84 16.66 4.39
CA ASP A 53 -7.61 16.04 5.46
C ASP A 53 -7.15 14.58 5.74
N ASP A 54 -7.79 13.93 6.71
CA ASP A 54 -7.49 12.55 7.09
C ASP A 54 -8.22 11.49 6.25
N ALA A 55 -8.92 11.88 5.18
CA ALA A 55 -9.52 10.89 4.29
C ALA A 55 -8.43 10.21 3.44
N PRO A 56 -8.59 8.91 3.13
CA PRO A 56 -7.71 8.22 2.19
C PRO A 56 -7.60 8.94 0.85
N VAL A 57 -6.38 9.08 0.34
CA VAL A 57 -6.14 9.60 -0.99
C VAL A 57 -6.65 8.60 -2.03
N ARG A 58 -7.35 9.12 -3.04
CA ARG A 58 -7.91 8.34 -4.15
C ARG A 58 -7.70 9.06 -5.49
N GLY A 59 -8.09 8.44 -6.59
CA GLY A 59 -7.99 9.05 -7.92
C GLY A 59 -6.56 9.12 -8.44
N LEU A 60 -5.68 8.21 -7.99
CA LEU A 60 -4.26 8.25 -8.33
C LEU A 60 -3.88 7.15 -9.30
N SER A 61 -3.03 7.49 -10.27
CA SER A 61 -2.34 6.46 -11.04
C SER A 61 -1.33 5.71 -10.15
N TRP A 62 -1.02 4.47 -10.50
CA TRP A 62 0.07 3.74 -9.85
C TRP A 62 1.40 4.51 -9.92
N ALA A 63 1.64 5.26 -11.00
CA ALA A 63 2.86 6.06 -11.13
C ALA A 63 2.91 7.20 -10.10
N ASP A 64 1.77 7.81 -9.77
CA ASP A 64 1.67 8.81 -8.71
C ASP A 64 1.92 8.19 -7.32
N ALA A 65 1.38 6.99 -7.07
CA ALA A 65 1.60 6.25 -5.83
C ALA A 65 3.08 5.86 -5.64
N VAL A 66 3.73 5.38 -6.71
CA VAL A 66 5.18 5.10 -6.72
C VAL A 66 6.01 6.38 -6.58
N GLY A 67 5.57 7.48 -7.21
CA GLY A 67 6.18 8.80 -7.07
C GLY A 67 6.21 9.27 -5.61
N TYR A 68 5.09 9.11 -4.90
CA TYR A 68 5.01 9.37 -3.46
C TYR A 68 5.98 8.50 -2.65
N CYS A 69 6.00 7.19 -2.89
CA CYS A 69 6.93 6.27 -2.21
C CYS A 69 8.40 6.71 -2.37
N ARG A 70 8.79 7.12 -3.58
CA ARG A 70 10.15 7.60 -3.88
C ARG A 70 10.46 8.92 -3.19
N TRP A 71 9.50 9.85 -3.19
CA TRP A 71 9.64 11.12 -2.48
C TRP A 71 9.78 10.90 -0.97
N LEU A 72 8.94 10.04 -0.38
CA LEU A 72 9.00 9.71 1.05
C LEU A 72 10.34 9.05 1.41
N THR A 73 10.83 8.17 0.53
CA THR A 73 12.16 7.55 0.68
C THR A 73 13.26 8.59 0.75
N THR A 74 13.27 9.52 -0.20
CA THR A 74 14.30 10.57 -0.29
C THR A 74 14.20 11.54 0.90
N SER A 75 12.98 11.82 1.37
CA SER A 75 12.72 12.80 2.42
C SER A 75 13.02 12.29 3.84
N THR A 76 13.00 10.97 4.04
CA THR A 76 13.15 10.34 5.37
C THR A 76 14.44 9.54 5.50
N GLY A 77 15.02 9.09 4.39
CA GLY A 77 16.17 8.18 4.38
C GLY A 77 15.80 6.70 4.55
N HIS A 78 14.52 6.38 4.78
CA HIS A 78 14.03 5.00 4.86
C HIS A 78 13.44 4.55 3.52
N ILE A 79 13.55 3.27 3.18
CA ILE A 79 13.03 2.76 1.89
C ILE A 79 11.51 2.59 2.00
N TYR A 80 10.76 3.22 1.10
CA TYR A 80 9.31 3.09 0.98
C TYR A 80 8.91 2.60 -0.41
N ARG A 81 7.91 1.71 -0.46
CA ARG A 81 7.33 1.16 -1.69
C ARG A 81 5.87 0.78 -1.50
N LEU A 82 5.19 0.44 -2.59
CA LEU A 82 3.90 -0.24 -2.51
C LEU A 82 4.08 -1.68 -1.96
N PRO A 83 3.09 -2.24 -1.24
CA PRO A 83 3.09 -3.65 -0.87
C PRO A 83 3.02 -4.53 -2.12
N ASP A 84 3.59 -5.73 -2.08
CA ASP A 84 3.21 -6.76 -3.05
C ASP A 84 1.86 -7.41 -2.68
N GLU A 85 1.30 -8.21 -3.59
CA GLU A 85 -0.01 -8.81 -3.41
C GLU A 85 -0.12 -9.73 -2.16
N ARG A 86 0.99 -10.36 -1.75
CA ARG A 86 1.06 -11.33 -0.66
C ARG A 86 1.23 -10.62 0.67
N GLU A 87 2.05 -9.57 0.69
CA GLU A 87 2.21 -8.69 1.85
C GLU A 87 0.88 -8.04 2.22
N TRP A 88 0.17 -7.48 1.24
CA TRP A 88 -1.14 -6.87 1.47
C TRP A 88 -2.13 -7.90 1.99
N GLU A 89 -2.25 -9.06 1.33
CA GLU A 89 -3.19 -10.11 1.72
C GLU A 89 -2.88 -10.68 3.11
N LYS A 90 -1.60 -10.96 3.42
CA LYS A 90 -1.18 -11.45 4.73
C LYS A 90 -1.51 -10.45 5.83
N ALA A 91 -1.26 -9.16 5.61
CA ALA A 91 -1.59 -8.12 6.58
C ALA A 91 -3.12 -7.97 6.76
N ALA A 92 -3.89 -8.01 5.66
CA ALA A 92 -5.35 -7.96 5.71
C ALA A 92 -5.92 -9.14 6.51
N ARG A 93 -5.47 -10.37 6.23
CA ARG A 93 -5.88 -11.59 6.96
C ARG A 93 -5.49 -11.59 8.44
N ALA A 94 -4.39 -10.92 8.78
CA ALA A 94 -3.97 -10.74 10.17
C ALA A 94 -4.79 -9.68 10.93
N GLY A 95 -5.70 -8.96 10.27
CA GLY A 95 -6.55 -7.95 10.89
C GLY A 95 -5.78 -6.69 11.35
N VAL A 96 -4.61 -6.42 10.75
CA VAL A 96 -3.76 -5.28 11.14
C VAL A 96 -3.94 -4.06 10.23
N LEU A 97 -4.76 -4.18 9.19
CA LEU A 97 -5.07 -3.10 8.26
C LEU A 97 -6.36 -2.37 8.70
N GLU A 98 -6.28 -1.05 8.74
CA GLU A 98 -7.40 -0.13 8.85
C GLU A 98 -7.90 0.23 7.44
N GLU A 99 -9.22 0.46 7.34
CA GLU A 99 -9.92 0.76 6.09
C GLU A 99 -9.58 -0.18 4.90
N PRO A 100 -9.51 -1.52 5.08
CA PRO A 100 -9.07 -2.41 4.01
C PRO A 100 -10.05 -2.49 2.83
N GLY A 101 -11.28 -1.96 2.97
CA GLY A 101 -12.33 -2.01 1.94
C GLY A 101 -12.04 -1.19 0.68
N GLN A 102 -11.08 -0.26 0.73
CA GLN A 102 -10.69 0.53 -0.44
C GLN A 102 -9.92 -0.31 -1.47
N LEU A 103 -10.03 0.07 -2.75
CA LEU A 103 -9.17 -0.47 -3.80
C LEU A 103 -7.79 0.16 -3.73
N GLU A 104 -6.76 -0.69 -3.66
CA GLU A 104 -5.41 -0.23 -3.43
C GLU A 104 -4.39 -0.79 -4.39
N TRP A 105 -3.51 0.09 -4.84
CA TRP A 105 -2.35 -0.28 -5.64
C TRP A 105 -1.40 -1.21 -4.89
N THR A 106 -1.01 -2.28 -5.57
CA THR A 106 0.14 -3.09 -5.18
C THR A 106 1.30 -2.87 -6.15
N ASN A 107 2.48 -3.41 -5.80
CA ASN A 107 3.63 -3.49 -6.69
C ASN A 107 3.67 -4.79 -7.52
N SER A 108 2.54 -5.51 -7.63
CA SER A 108 2.47 -6.79 -8.32
C SER A 108 1.90 -6.64 -9.73
N TRP A 109 2.48 -7.42 -10.65
CA TRP A 109 2.01 -7.56 -12.03
C TRP A 109 1.58 -9.00 -12.28
N ALA A 110 0.41 -9.18 -12.88
CA ALA A 110 -0.08 -10.47 -13.37
C ALA A 110 -0.56 -10.30 -14.84
N GLU A 111 -1.85 -10.44 -15.12
CA GLU A 111 -2.47 -10.07 -16.40
C GLU A 111 -2.59 -8.54 -16.57
N GLY A 112 -2.20 -7.78 -15.53
CA GLY A 112 -2.15 -6.34 -15.46
C GLY A 112 -1.68 -5.89 -14.07
N ARG A 113 -1.78 -4.60 -13.78
CA ARG A 113 -1.52 -4.09 -12.43
C ARG A 113 -2.58 -4.58 -11.45
N VAL A 114 -2.14 -5.19 -10.36
CA VAL A 114 -3.03 -5.79 -9.37
C VAL A 114 -3.44 -4.76 -8.32
N LEU A 115 -4.75 -4.70 -8.10
CA LEU A 115 -5.39 -4.03 -6.98
C LEU A 115 -5.85 -5.04 -5.93
N ARG A 116 -5.82 -4.62 -4.67
CA ARG A 116 -6.39 -5.37 -3.53
C ARG A 116 -7.49 -4.56 -2.84
N GLY A 117 -8.36 -5.25 -2.12
CA GLY A 117 -9.45 -4.63 -1.35
C GLY A 117 -10.14 -5.66 -0.44
N GLY A 118 -10.81 -5.19 0.59
CA GLY A 118 -11.12 -5.95 1.80
C GLY A 118 -12.24 -6.97 1.72
N ASP A 119 -13.11 -6.91 0.72
CA ASP A 119 -14.25 -7.86 0.61
C ASP A 119 -13.79 -9.30 0.43
N ASP A 120 -12.68 -9.48 -0.29
CA ASP A 120 -11.97 -10.73 -0.46
C ASP A 120 -10.48 -10.41 -0.66
N PRO A 121 -9.65 -10.57 0.39
CA PRO A 121 -8.22 -10.26 0.32
C PRO A 121 -7.45 -11.07 -0.73
N ALA A 122 -7.92 -12.28 -1.08
CA ALA A 122 -7.27 -13.13 -2.10
C ALA A 122 -7.65 -12.73 -3.52
N ARG A 123 -8.83 -12.13 -3.71
CA ARG A 123 -9.31 -11.72 -5.03
C ARG A 123 -8.40 -10.66 -5.64
N ARG A 124 -7.83 -10.97 -6.80
CA ARG A 124 -7.16 -9.95 -7.63
C ARG A 124 -8.21 -9.10 -8.30
N ARG A 125 -7.98 -7.79 -8.30
CA ARG A 125 -8.69 -6.84 -9.15
C ARG A 125 -7.67 -6.16 -10.06
N TYR A 126 -8.13 -5.62 -11.17
CA TYR A 126 -7.27 -4.95 -12.14
C TYR A 126 -7.79 -3.54 -12.35
N ALA A 127 -6.89 -2.58 -12.44
CA ALA A 127 -7.28 -1.20 -12.69
C ALA A 127 -7.80 -1.05 -14.13
N GLY A 128 -8.97 -0.44 -14.27
CA GLY A 128 -9.48 0.08 -15.54
C GLY A 128 -9.09 1.53 -15.75
N ASP A 129 -9.82 2.23 -16.61
CA ASP A 129 -9.61 3.67 -16.87
C ASP A 129 -10.11 4.56 -15.73
N ASP A 130 -11.14 4.11 -15.00
CA ASP A 130 -11.66 4.81 -13.82
C ASP A 130 -10.85 4.44 -12.57
N LEU A 131 -10.20 5.44 -12.00
CA LEU A 131 -9.34 5.33 -10.82
C LEU A 131 -9.92 6.07 -9.60
N ALA A 132 -11.16 6.57 -9.68
CA ALA A 132 -11.75 7.45 -8.67
C ALA A 132 -11.71 6.87 -7.25
N GLU A 133 -11.82 5.55 -7.12
CA GLU A 133 -11.82 4.83 -5.84
C GLU A 133 -10.45 4.21 -5.48
N VAL A 134 -9.46 4.36 -6.35
CA VAL A 134 -8.16 3.68 -6.19
C VAL A 134 -7.19 4.59 -5.42
N GLY A 135 -6.74 4.09 -4.27
CA GLY A 135 -5.64 4.70 -3.51
C GLY A 135 -4.52 3.70 -3.28
N PHE A 136 -3.80 3.86 -2.19
CA PHE A 136 -2.68 3.00 -1.86
C PHE A 136 -2.26 3.13 -0.39
N ARG A 137 -1.53 2.12 0.08
CA ARG A 137 -0.75 2.16 1.32
C ARG A 137 0.71 1.86 1.03
N VAL A 138 1.58 2.09 2.01
CA VAL A 138 3.03 1.92 1.84
C VAL A 138 3.57 0.81 2.73
N VAL A 139 4.63 0.16 2.25
CA VAL A 139 5.52 -0.69 3.02
C VAL A 139 6.84 0.05 3.25
N ARG A 140 7.31 0.03 4.50
CA ARG A 140 8.63 0.51 4.90
C ARG A 140 9.60 -0.68 4.93
N GLY A 141 10.69 -0.58 4.17
CA GLY A 141 11.77 -1.55 4.18
C GLY A 141 12.45 -1.59 5.55
N MET A 142 12.66 -2.79 6.09
CA MET A 142 13.29 -2.99 7.41
C MET A 142 14.78 -3.31 7.34
N THR A 143 15.34 -3.52 6.15
CA THR A 143 16.78 -3.59 5.92
C THR A 143 17.27 -2.22 5.44
N GLY A 144 18.20 -1.63 6.18
CA GLY A 144 19.00 -0.50 5.71
C GLY A 144 19.86 -0.93 4.53
N ARG A 145 20.17 0.03 3.64
CA ARG A 145 20.97 -0.13 2.41
C ARG A 145 22.06 -1.20 2.47
#